data_AF-A0A6L6GBT1-F1
#
_entry.id   AF-A0A6L6GBT1-F1
#
_cell.length_a   1.000
_cell.length_b   1.000
_cell.length_c   1.000
_cell.angle_alpha   90.00
_cell.angle_beta   90.00
_cell.angle_gamma   90.00
#
_symmetry.space_group_name_H-M   'P 1'
#
loop_
_entity.id
_entity.type
_entity.pdbx_description
1 polymer ?
#
loop_
_entity_poly.entity_id
_entity_poly.type
_entity_poly.pdbx_seq_one_letter_code
_entity_poly.pdbx_strand_id
1 'polypeptide(L)' 'MRLVIGNKYKWKHESKTLAYIGKNGNWHQFSLFNTNELWCEVSDSDLHLMEEVESLREEG' A
#
# COMPACT_ATOMS: atom_id res chain seq x y z
N MET A 1 -4.14 7.97 -7.38
CA MET A 1 -4.54 7.44 -6.05
C MET A 1 -3.83 8.26 -4.99
N ARG A 2 -4.49 8.60 -3.87
CA ARG A 2 -3.83 9.25 -2.73
C ARG A 2 -3.47 8.20 -1.69
N LEU A 3 -2.18 7.95 -1.50
CA LEU A 3 -1.70 6.99 -0.50
C LEU A 3 -1.66 7.62 0.90
N VAL A 4 -2.00 6.84 1.92
CA VAL A 4 -2.03 7.24 3.34
C VAL A 4 -1.08 6.35 4.13
N ILE A 5 -0.12 6.95 4.84
CA ILE A 5 0.88 6.20 5.62
C ILE A 5 0.15 5.37 6.69
N GLY A 6 0.52 4.10 6.82
CA GLY A 6 -0.10 3.13 7.71
C GLY A 6 -1.37 2.46 7.14
N ASN A 7 -1.90 2.95 6.03
CA ASN A 7 -3.08 2.34 5.40
C ASN A 7 -2.69 1.12 4.55
N LYS A 8 -3.69 0.27 4.26
CA LYS A 8 -3.51 -1.03 3.61
C LYS A 8 -3.83 -0.95 2.12
N TYR A 9 -2.96 -1.55 1.33
CA TYR A 9 -3.07 -1.61 -0.12
C TYR A 9 -2.72 -3.01 -0.62
N LYS A 10 -3.13 -3.35 -1.83
CA LYS A 10 -2.72 -4.57 -2.52
C LYS A 10 -2.62 -4.32 -4.01
N TRP A 11 -1.94 -5.21 -4.73
CA TRP A 11 -2.04 -5.25 -6.18
C TRP A 11 -3.41 -5.77 -6.59
N LYS A 12 -4.02 -5.20 -7.63
CA LYS A 12 -5.38 -5.57 -8.10
C LYS A 12 -5.55 -7.06 -8.41
N HIS A 13 -4.47 -7.75 -8.75
CA HIS A 13 -4.48 -9.17 -9.12
C HIS A 13 -3.78 -10.07 -8.08
N GLU A 14 -3.46 -9.55 -6.89
CA GLU A 14 -2.85 -10.33 -5.81
C GLU A 14 -3.66 -10.23 -4.51
N SER A 15 -3.57 -11.26 -3.67
CA SER A 15 -4.20 -11.28 -2.33
C SER A 15 -3.31 -10.70 -1.23
N LYS A 16 -2.04 -10.40 -1.54
CA LYS A 16 -1.06 -9.93 -0.56
C LYS A 16 -1.37 -8.51 -0.13
N THR A 17 -1.50 -8.30 1.18
CA THR A 17 -1.72 -6.97 1.76
C THR A 17 -0.38 -6.33 2.11
N LEU A 18 -0.25 -5.08 1.71
CA LEU A 18 0.89 -4.21 1.95
C LEU A 18 0.45 -3.01 2.78
N ALA A 19 1.37 -2.46 3.57
CA ALA A 19 1.15 -1.20 4.27
C ALA A 19 2.00 -0.11 3.62
N TYR A 20 1.40 1.06 3.35
CA TYR A 20 2.17 2.18 2.82
C TYR A 20 3.00 2.83 3.93
N ILE A 21 4.32 2.90 3.78
CA ILE A 21 5.23 3.39 4.82
C ILE A 21 5.86 4.75 4.50
N GLY A 22 5.71 5.26 3.28
CA GLY A 22 6.17 6.60 2.91
C GLY A 22 6.70 6.70 1.49
N LYS A 23 7.40 7.79 1.19
CA LYS A 23 8.02 8.03 -0.12
C LYS A 23 9.50 8.35 0.07
N ASN A 24 10.37 7.72 -0.71
CA ASN A 24 11.78 8.03 -0.78
C ASN A 24 12.14 8.46 -2.22
N GLY A 25 12.42 9.75 -2.41
CA GLY A 25 12.56 10.33 -3.74
C GLY A 25 11.28 10.16 -4.56
N ASN A 26 11.38 9.48 -5.72
CA ASN A 26 10.25 9.22 -6.62
C ASN A 26 9.53 7.89 -6.33
N TRP A 27 9.93 7.16 -5.29
CA TRP A 27 9.45 5.80 -5.03
C TRP A 27 8.56 5.73 -3.79
N HIS A 28 7.36 5.18 -3.98
CA HIS A 28 6.42 4.85 -2.91
C HIS A 28 6.82 3.55 -2.25
N GLN A 29 7.09 3.59 -0.95
CA GLN A 29 7.58 2.46 -0.19
C GLN A 29 6.42 1.74 0.50
N PHE A 30 6.40 0.42 0.37
CA PHE A 30 5.41 -0.44 1.01
C PHE A 30 6.11 -1.53 1.81
N SER A 31 5.63 -1.80 3.02
CA SER A 31 6.03 -2.96 3.80
C SER A 31 5.06 -4.11 3.59
N LEU A 32 5.50 -5.34 3.84
CA LEU A 32 4.56 -6.44 4.00
C LEU A 32 3.72 -6.17 5.26
N PHE A 33 2.42 -6.44 5.20
CA PHE A 33 1.55 -6.20 6.35
C PHE A 33 2.06 -6.98 7.58
N ASN A 34 2.13 -6.30 8.73
CA ASN A 34 2.65 -6.82 10.01
C ASN A 34 4.14 -7.13 10.11
N THR A 35 4.98 -6.89 9.09
CA THR A 35 6.43 -7.14 9.22
C THR A 35 7.26 -5.87 9.44
N ASN A 36 6.71 -4.67 9.21
CA ASN A 36 7.43 -3.38 9.20
C ASN A 36 8.67 -3.34 8.29
N GLU A 37 8.93 -4.39 7.52
CA GLU A 37 10.05 -4.50 6.59
C GLU A 37 9.63 -4.01 5.22
N LEU A 38 10.45 -3.13 4.62
CA LEU A 38 10.27 -2.69 3.24
C LEU A 38 10.19 -3.91 2.32
N TRP A 39 9.06 -4.04 1.61
CA TRP A 39 8.78 -5.15 0.73
C TRP A 39 8.93 -4.75 -0.74
N CYS A 40 8.39 -3.59 -1.13
CA CYS A 40 8.60 -3.06 -2.47
C CYS A 40 8.59 -1.53 -2.52
N GLU A 41 9.07 -1.05 -3.66
CA GLU A 41 9.05 0.35 -4.06
C GLU A 41 8.28 0.47 -5.37
N VAL A 42 7.37 1.44 -5.45
CA VAL A 42 6.43 1.59 -6.57
C VAL A 42 6.52 3.01 -7.12
N SER A 43 6.64 3.15 -8.43
CA SER A 43 6.65 4.47 -9.07
C SER A 43 5.24 5.06 -9.11
N ASP A 44 5.12 6.38 -9.21
CA ASP A 44 3.81 7.04 -9.42
C ASP A 44 3.06 6.44 -10.64
N SER A 45 3.79 6.06 -11.70
CA SER A 45 3.24 5.45 -12.92
C SER A 45 2.59 4.09 -12.67
N ASP A 46 3.05 3.33 -11.69
CA ASP A 46 2.56 1.97 -11.42
C ASP A 46 1.46 1.93 -10.34
N LEU A 47 1.19 3.06 -9.66
CA LEU A 47 0.16 3.13 -8.62
C LEU A 47 -1.24 2.76 -9.13
N HIS A 48 -1.49 2.88 -10.44
CA HIS A 48 -2.76 2.48 -11.05
C HIS A 48 -3.00 0.95 -11.02
N LEU A 49 -1.97 0.14 -10.75
CA LEU A 49 -2.05 -1.31 -10.59
C LEU A 49 -2.40 -1.74 -9.16
N MET A 50 -2.42 -0.79 -8.22
CA MET A 50 -2.76 -1.02 -6.82
C MET A 50 -4.18 -0.57 -6.51
N GLU A 51 -4.73 -1.09 -5.41
CA GLU A 51 -5.99 -0.67 -4.82
C GLU A 51 -5.89 -0.64 -3.30
N GLU A 52 -6.68 0.24 -2.67
CA GLU A 52 -6.83 0.30 -1.23
C GLU A 52 -7.61 -0.93 -0.74
N VAL A 53 -7.15 -1.54 0.34
CA VAL A 53 -7.90 -2.61 0.99
C VAL A 53 -8.94 -1.93 1.88
N GLU A 54 -10.21 -2.00 1.47
CA GLU A 54 -11.31 -1.56 2.31
C GLU A 54 -11.23 -2.28 3.65
N SER A 55 -10.87 -1.53 4.69
CA SER A 55 -11.17 -1.96 6.04
C SER A 55 -12.65 -1.69 6.20
N LEU A 56 -13.48 -2.74 6.26
CA LEU A 56 -14.87 -2.62 6.68
C LEU A 56 -14.86 -1.79 7.95
N ARG A 57 -15.28 -0.53 7.84
CA ARG A 57 -15.59 0.27 9.01
C ARG A 57 -16.83 -0.39 9.57
N GLU A 58 -16.68 -1.17 10.63
CA GLU A 58 -17.81 -1.47 11.48
C GLU A 58 -18.27 -0.13 12.04
N GLU A 59 -19.28 0.46 11.39
CA GLU A 59 -20.05 1.56 11.94
C GLU A 59 -20.77 0.98 13.17
N GLY A 60 -20.21 1.28 14.35
CA GLY A 60 -20.82 1.02 15.65
C GLY A 60 -21.68 2.19 16.10
#